data_AF-A0A7C4B243-F1
#
_entry.id   AF-A0A7C4B243-F1
#
_cell.length_a   1.000
_cell.length_b   1.000
_cell.length_c   1.000
_cell.angle_alpha   90.00
_cell.angle_beta   90.00
_cell.angle_gamma   90.00
#
_symmetry.space_group_name_H-M   'P 1'
#
loop_
_entity.id
_entity.type
_entity.pdbx_description
1 polymer ?
#
loop_
_entity_poly.entity_id
_entity_poly.type
_entity_poly.pdbx_seq_one_letter_code
_entity_poly.pdbx_strand_id
1 'polypeptide(L)'
;MNVQLLCRHILSRRFVPMDTMAPKSLLKAIPWLLAGPFFYLLFRLSFLWPDFTETVYSRGIFRFVNQGVSSLTGLLSFSLAEMLLYAFLLFCVVFFLWALICAALAQRKWWFVLIKRFAALLCVFSCLYALFIGVWGFNYARNSLGENLGLDASPATVEELYSACEALVQRANALRSKVPEGPGGVFEPGFSKAEMMGRTAYYYDKAA
;
A
#
# COMPACT_ATOMS: atom_id res chain seq x y z
N MET A 1 -2.32 37.28 17.86
CA MET A 1 -1.33 36.29 18.37
C MET A 1 -0.28 36.07 17.30
N ASN A 2 0.95 36.55 17.52
CA ASN A 2 2.00 36.61 16.50
C ASN A 2 2.47 35.18 16.15
N VAL A 3 2.52 34.81 14.86
CA VAL A 3 2.93 33.46 14.41
C VAL A 3 4.30 33.10 14.96
N GLN A 4 5.19 34.09 15.14
CA GLN A 4 6.48 33.91 15.80
C GLN A 4 6.33 33.55 17.28
N LEU A 5 5.43 34.19 18.04
CA LEU A 5 5.16 33.87 19.44
C LEU A 5 4.49 32.49 19.58
N LEU A 6 3.55 32.14 18.69
CA LEU A 6 2.92 30.82 18.68
C LEU A 6 3.95 29.73 18.34
N CYS A 7 4.79 29.93 17.33
CA CYS A 7 5.90 29.03 17.00
C CYS A 7 6.90 28.93 18.15
N ARG A 8 7.28 30.04 18.78
CA ARG A 8 8.22 30.05 19.92
C ARG A 8 7.62 29.37 21.15
N HIS A 9 6.31 29.49 21.36
CA HIS A 9 5.58 28.86 22.47
C HIS A 9 5.37 27.35 22.25
N ILE A 10 5.05 26.93 21.02
CA ILE A 10 5.00 25.51 20.63
C ILE A 10 6.40 24.91 20.67
N LEU A 11 7.41 25.63 20.18
CA LEU A 11 8.81 25.23 20.26
C LEU A 11 9.28 25.16 21.70
N SER A 12 8.92 26.10 22.60
CA SER A 12 9.36 26.10 24.00
C SER A 12 8.65 25.06 24.87
N ARG A 13 7.41 24.68 24.55
CA ARG A 13 6.67 23.63 25.28
C ARG A 13 6.92 22.21 24.77
N ARG A 14 7.40 22.04 23.53
CA ARG A 14 7.86 20.74 22.98
C ARG A 14 9.38 20.61 22.87
N PHE A 15 10.15 21.68 23.16
CA PHE A 15 11.58 21.55 23.43
C PHE A 15 11.72 20.87 24.77
N VAL A 16 12.00 19.58 24.72
CA VAL A 16 12.76 18.92 25.78
C VAL A 16 14.10 19.66 25.84
N PRO A 17 14.41 20.41 26.93
CA PRO A 17 15.72 21.05 27.07
C PRO A 17 16.80 19.97 26.92
N MET A 18 17.83 20.31 26.16
CA MET A 18 18.83 19.38 25.62
C MET A 18 19.61 18.64 26.71
N ASP A 19 19.56 19.11 27.95
CA ASP A 19 20.27 18.52 29.08
C ASP A 19 19.64 17.18 29.55
N THR A 20 18.52 16.75 28.96
CA THR A 20 17.76 15.56 29.42
C THR A 20 17.71 14.40 28.43
N MET A 21 18.30 14.49 27.23
CA MET A 21 18.45 13.31 26.36
C MET A 21 19.84 12.70 26.54
N ALA A 22 19.98 11.92 27.61
CA ALA A 22 21.06 10.96 27.78
C ALA A 22 21.19 10.03 26.54
N PRO A 23 22.38 9.46 26.25
CA PRO A 23 22.60 8.47 25.19
C PRO A 23 21.58 7.30 25.19
N LYS A 24 20.98 7.05 26.36
CA LYS A 24 19.85 6.12 26.59
C LYS A 24 18.61 6.39 25.72
N SER A 25 18.38 7.62 25.23
CA SER A 25 17.23 7.95 24.37
C SER A 25 17.45 7.60 22.89
N LEU A 26 18.70 7.61 22.42
CA LEU A 26 19.07 7.22 21.07
C LEU A 26 19.05 5.68 20.93
N LEU A 27 19.53 4.97 21.96
CA LEU A 27 19.46 3.51 22.06
C LEU A 27 18.03 2.97 21.94
N LYS A 28 17.03 3.70 22.46
CA LYS A 28 15.61 3.33 22.33
C LYS A 28 15.07 3.50 20.90
N ALA A 29 15.71 4.31 20.05
CA ALA A 29 15.32 4.49 18.65
C ALA A 29 15.92 3.41 17.73
N ILE A 30 17.00 2.73 18.16
CA ILE A 30 17.71 1.72 17.37
C ILE A 30 16.78 0.59 16.89
N PRO A 31 15.92 -0.04 17.72
CA PRO A 31 15.04 -1.11 17.25
C PRO A 31 14.11 -0.66 16.12
N TRP A 32 13.54 0.54 16.24
CA TRP A 32 12.65 1.13 15.23
C TRP A 32 13.38 1.46 13.93
N LEU A 33 14.64 1.88 14.03
CA LEU A 33 15.47 2.15 12.87
C LEU A 33 15.91 0.86 12.17
N LEU A 34 16.21 -0.20 12.93
CA LEU A 34 16.66 -1.49 12.41
C LEU A 34 15.52 -2.37 11.85
N ALA A 35 14.26 -2.08 12.19
CA ALA A 35 13.11 -2.83 11.71
C ALA A 35 13.06 -2.94 10.17
N GLY A 36 13.21 -1.82 9.46
CA GLY A 36 13.21 -1.77 8.00
C GLY A 36 14.32 -2.60 7.36
N PRO A 37 15.61 -2.38 7.71
CA PRO A 37 16.71 -3.23 7.23
C PRO A 37 16.52 -4.73 7.55
N PHE A 38 16.01 -5.06 8.74
CA PHE A 38 15.71 -6.44 9.10
C PHE A 38 14.64 -7.06 8.18
N PHE A 39 13.52 -6.38 7.96
CA PHE A 39 12.48 -6.83 7.04
C PHE A 39 12.94 -6.83 5.58
N TYR A 40 13.83 -5.92 5.18
CA TYR A 40 14.47 -5.94 3.88
C TYR A 40 15.28 -7.22 3.68
N LEU A 41 16.07 -7.63 4.67
CA LEU A 41 16.84 -8.87 4.60
C LEU A 41 15.92 -10.10 4.53
N LEU A 42 14.87 -10.14 5.35
CA LEU A 42 13.86 -11.19 5.26
C LEU A 42 13.21 -11.22 3.87
N PHE A 43 12.88 -10.06 3.31
CA PHE A 43 12.28 -9.96 1.98
C PHE A 43 13.23 -10.51 0.92
N ARG A 44 14.52 -10.17 0.98
CA ARG A 44 15.51 -10.73 0.07
C ARG A 44 15.67 -12.24 0.23
N LEU A 45 15.62 -12.76 1.45
CA LEU A 45 15.66 -14.20 1.71
C LEU A 45 14.42 -14.93 1.18
N SER A 46 13.25 -14.28 1.17
CA SER A 46 12.02 -14.90 0.69
C SER A 46 12.06 -15.29 -0.79
N PHE A 47 12.88 -14.62 -1.62
CA PHE A 47 13.11 -14.98 -3.02
C PHE A 47 13.95 -16.24 -3.21
N LEU A 48 14.68 -16.71 -2.19
CA LEU A 48 15.46 -17.94 -2.27
C LEU A 48 14.58 -19.19 -2.11
N TRP A 49 13.41 -19.05 -1.49
CA TRP A 49 12.44 -20.12 -1.28
C TRP A 49 11.00 -19.66 -1.59
N PRO A 50 10.67 -19.41 -2.87
CA PRO A 50 9.34 -18.94 -3.27
C PRO A 50 8.19 -19.88 -2.85
N ASP A 51 8.41 -21.20 -2.88
CA ASP A 51 7.41 -22.19 -2.45
C ASP A 51 7.08 -22.10 -0.95
N PHE A 52 8.10 -21.79 -0.13
CA PHE A 52 7.90 -21.54 1.30
C PHE A 52 7.10 -20.25 1.51
N THR A 53 7.41 -19.20 0.73
CA THR A 53 6.65 -17.94 0.75
C THR A 53 5.19 -18.15 0.36
N GLU A 54 4.92 -18.92 -0.70
CA GLU A 54 3.56 -19.26 -1.15
C GLU A 54 2.76 -19.96 -0.04
N THR A 55 3.34 -21.00 0.55
CA THR A 55 2.62 -21.89 1.47
C THR A 55 2.45 -21.28 2.86
N VAL A 56 3.53 -20.78 3.46
CA VAL A 56 3.52 -20.27 4.84
C VAL A 56 3.00 -18.85 4.90
N TYR A 57 3.58 -17.95 4.10
CA TYR A 57 3.21 -16.55 4.16
C TYR A 57 1.93 -16.26 3.37
N SER A 58 1.89 -16.53 2.07
CA SER A 58 0.80 -16.07 1.20
C SER A 58 -0.53 -16.78 1.46
N ARG A 59 -0.53 -18.12 1.50
CA ARG A 59 -1.74 -18.92 1.74
C ARG A 59 -2.10 -19.05 3.23
N GLY A 60 -1.10 -18.95 4.11
CA GLY A 60 -1.26 -18.96 5.55
C GLY A 60 -1.51 -17.56 6.11
N ILE A 61 -0.42 -16.87 6.47
CA ILE A 61 -0.45 -15.59 7.20
C ILE A 61 -1.26 -14.52 6.47
N PHE A 62 -0.90 -14.24 5.21
CA PHE A 62 -1.48 -13.18 4.41
C PHE A 62 -2.96 -13.41 4.14
N ARG A 63 -3.41 -14.65 3.96
CA ARG A 63 -4.84 -14.97 3.82
C ARG A 63 -5.66 -14.42 4.99
N PHE A 64 -5.24 -14.67 6.23
CA PHE A 64 -5.94 -14.19 7.42
C PHE A 64 -5.83 -12.68 7.58
N VAL A 65 -4.63 -12.12 7.34
CA VAL A 65 -4.42 -10.66 7.37
C VAL A 65 -5.32 -9.96 6.35
N ASN A 66 -5.34 -10.44 5.11
CA ASN A 66 -6.14 -9.88 4.04
C ASN A 66 -7.64 -10.02 4.32
N GLN A 67 -8.11 -11.17 4.83
CA GLN A 67 -9.52 -11.31 5.22
C GLN A 67 -9.91 -10.31 6.32
N GLY A 68 -9.06 -10.10 7.33
CA GLY A 68 -9.29 -9.11 8.37
C GLY A 68 -9.35 -7.69 7.80
N VAL A 69 -8.37 -7.31 6.98
CA VAL A 69 -8.33 -5.99 6.33
C VAL A 69 -9.54 -5.79 5.42
N SER A 70 -9.85 -6.74 4.53
CA SER A 70 -10.99 -6.68 3.62
C SER A 70 -12.33 -6.60 4.35
N SER A 71 -12.47 -7.30 5.49
CA SER A 71 -13.70 -7.24 6.28
C SER A 71 -13.88 -5.87 6.92
N LEU A 72 -12.79 -5.25 7.40
CA LEU A 72 -12.82 -3.92 7.99
C LEU A 72 -13.05 -2.82 6.94
N THR A 73 -12.37 -2.90 5.80
CA THR A 73 -12.48 -1.89 4.74
C THR A 73 -13.75 -2.04 3.92
N GLY A 74 -14.29 -3.25 3.76
CA GLY A 74 -15.51 -3.54 3.03
C GLY A 74 -16.79 -2.96 3.66
N LEU A 75 -16.74 -2.58 4.95
CA LEU A 75 -17.83 -1.87 5.62
C LEU A 75 -17.95 -0.40 5.19
N LEU A 76 -16.89 0.16 4.58
CA LEU A 76 -16.84 1.55 4.17
C LEU A 76 -17.32 1.68 2.72
N SER A 77 -18.15 2.69 2.46
CA SER A 77 -18.62 3.03 1.10
C SER A 77 -17.56 3.77 0.25
N PHE A 78 -16.35 3.93 0.78
CA PHE A 78 -15.24 4.66 0.15
C PHE A 78 -13.91 3.94 0.36
N SER A 79 -12.92 4.23 -0.48
CA SER A 79 -11.61 3.58 -0.40
C SER A 79 -10.80 4.09 0.79
N LEU A 80 -10.56 3.22 1.77
CA LEU A 80 -9.67 3.53 2.89
C LEU A 80 -8.24 3.81 2.40
N ALA A 81 -7.79 3.11 1.36
CA ALA A 81 -6.45 3.27 0.81
C ALA A 81 -6.23 4.67 0.22
N GLU A 82 -7.20 5.18 -0.56
CA GLU A 82 -7.13 6.54 -1.13
C GLU A 82 -7.14 7.60 -0.02
N MET A 83 -8.00 7.44 0.99
CA MET A 83 -8.05 8.34 2.15
C MET A 83 -6.70 8.39 2.89
N LEU A 84 -6.11 7.22 3.16
CA LEU A 84 -4.79 7.13 3.82
C LEU A 84 -3.69 7.75 2.96
N LEU A 85 -3.74 7.57 1.64
CA LEU A 85 -2.79 8.19 0.70
C LEU A 85 -2.87 9.72 0.75
N TYR A 86 -4.07 10.30 0.70
CA TYR A 86 -4.25 11.75 0.82
C TYR A 86 -3.82 12.28 2.19
N ALA A 87 -4.15 11.56 3.27
CA ALA A 87 -3.70 11.92 4.61
C ALA A 87 -2.17 11.89 4.73
N PHE A 88 -1.51 10.88 4.15
CA PHE A 88 -0.06 10.76 4.10
C PHE A 88 0.60 11.88 3.28
N LEU A 89 0.03 12.24 2.13
CA LEU A 89 0.52 13.34 1.30
C LEU A 89 0.41 14.68 2.04
N LEU A 90 -0.75 14.94 2.67
CA LEU A 90 -0.95 16.13 3.49
C LEU A 90 0.03 16.17 4.67
N PHE A 91 0.24 15.04 5.35
CA PHE A 91 1.23 14.93 6.41
C PHE A 91 2.63 15.28 5.91
N CYS A 92 3.06 14.76 4.76
CA CYS A 92 4.37 15.08 4.18
C CYS A 92 4.52 16.58 3.91
N VAL A 93 3.51 17.23 3.32
CA VAL A 93 3.53 18.67 3.03
C VAL A 93 3.59 19.49 4.33
N VAL A 94 2.71 19.22 5.29
CA VAL A 94 2.66 19.93 6.57
C VAL A 94 3.96 19.73 7.35
N PHE A 95 4.49 18.51 7.40
CA PHE A 95 5.75 18.20 8.07
C PHE A 95 6.92 18.95 7.43
N PHE A 96 6.98 18.98 6.09
CA PHE A 96 8.04 19.67 5.36
C PHE A 96 8.02 21.18 5.62
N LEU A 97 6.86 21.83 5.50
CA LEU A 97 6.71 23.26 5.80
C LEU A 97 7.07 23.56 7.27
N TRP A 98 6.61 22.73 8.20
CA TRP A 98 6.96 22.86 9.61
C TRP A 98 8.47 22.66 9.87
N ALA A 99 9.12 21.76 9.13
CA ALA A 99 10.56 21.54 9.18
C ALA A 99 11.33 22.77 8.73
N LEU A 100 10.95 23.38 7.61
CA LEU A 100 11.56 24.60 7.08
C LEU A 100 11.41 25.79 8.03
N ILE A 101 10.21 26.03 8.55
CA ILE A 101 9.95 27.14 9.48
C ILE A 101 10.83 27.00 10.73
N CYS A 102 10.91 25.80 11.29
CA CYS A 102 11.73 25.59 12.48
C CYS A 102 13.23 25.70 12.21
N ALA A 103 13.69 25.26 11.04
CA ALA A 103 15.09 25.41 10.64
C ALA A 103 15.46 26.89 10.51
N ALA A 104 14.60 27.69 9.86
CA ALA A 104 14.79 29.14 9.73
C ALA A 104 14.84 29.86 11.10
N LEU A 105 14.05 29.40 12.07
CA LEU A 105 14.01 29.95 13.43
C LEU A 105 15.17 29.50 14.34
N ALA A 106 15.88 28.41 14.00
CA ALA A 106 16.90 27.80 14.85
C ALA A 106 18.30 28.47 14.78
N GLN A 107 18.46 29.49 13.93
CA GLN A 107 19.68 30.29 13.72
C GLN A 107 20.98 29.47 13.75
N ARG A 108 21.74 29.46 14.86
CA ARG A 108 23.07 28.80 14.94
C ARG A 108 23.06 27.27 15.10
N LYS A 109 21.93 26.63 15.40
CA LYS A 109 21.83 25.17 15.63
C LYS A 109 20.88 24.45 14.66
N TRP A 110 20.58 25.08 13.53
CA TRP A 110 19.62 24.58 12.53
C TRP A 110 19.95 23.17 12.02
N TRP A 111 21.23 22.87 11.76
CA TRP A 111 21.68 21.56 11.28
C TRP A 111 21.37 20.41 12.26
N PHE A 112 21.56 20.64 13.56
CA PHE A 112 21.29 19.63 14.59
C PHE A 112 19.78 19.34 14.72
N VAL A 113 18.96 20.39 14.61
CA VAL A 113 17.49 20.26 14.57
C VAL A 113 17.04 19.48 13.34
N LEU A 114 17.65 19.72 12.17
CA LEU A 114 17.36 18.97 10.96
C LEU A 114 17.77 17.50 11.06
N ILE A 115 18.98 17.18 11.54
CA ILE A 115 19.43 15.80 11.71
C ILE A 115 18.50 15.01 12.63
N LYS A 116 18.07 15.59 13.75
CA LYS A 116 17.14 14.92 14.67
C LYS A 116 15.78 14.63 14.01
N ARG A 117 15.25 15.58 13.23
CA ARG A 117 13.98 15.41 12.50
C ARG A 117 14.11 14.38 11.38
N PHE A 118 15.24 14.39 10.69
CA PHE A 118 15.54 13.40 9.66
C PHE A 118 15.67 11.98 10.26
N ALA A 119 16.35 11.83 11.39
CA ALA A 119 16.44 10.55 12.09
C ALA A 119 15.06 10.04 12.55
N ALA A 120 14.18 10.94 13.03
CA ALA A 120 12.82 10.59 13.38
C ALA A 120 12.00 10.14 12.16
N LEU A 121 12.11 10.85 11.03
CA LEU A 121 11.52 10.44 9.76
C LEU A 121 12.03 9.07 9.32
N LEU A 122 13.34 8.84 9.41
CA LEU A 122 13.93 7.57 9.01
C LEU A 122 13.42 6.40 9.87
N CYS A 123 13.18 6.62 11.17
CA CYS A 123 12.52 5.62 12.02
C CYS A 123 11.08 5.34 11.55
N VAL A 124 10.31 6.39 11.23
CA VAL A 124 8.94 6.23 10.71
C VAL A 124 8.94 5.47 9.39
N PHE A 125 9.80 5.84 8.43
CA PHE A 125 9.93 5.14 7.15
C PHE A 125 10.40 3.70 7.33
N SER A 126 11.34 3.44 8.23
CA SER A 126 11.82 2.10 8.56
C SER A 126 10.68 1.22 9.09
N CYS A 127 9.85 1.76 9.98
CA CYS A 127 8.67 1.06 10.50
C CYS A 127 7.59 0.85 9.43
N LEU A 128 7.30 1.87 8.62
CA LEU A 128 6.33 1.78 7.53
C LEU A 128 6.77 0.76 6.48
N TYR A 129 8.06 0.73 6.14
CA TYR A 129 8.64 -0.25 5.23
C TYR A 129 8.53 -1.66 5.80
N ALA A 130 8.91 -1.86 7.07
CA ALA A 130 8.77 -3.16 7.74
C ALA A 130 7.30 -3.63 7.77
N LEU A 131 6.37 -2.72 8.10
CA LEU A 131 4.94 -2.99 8.06
C LEU A 131 4.46 -3.37 6.65
N PHE A 132 4.87 -2.61 5.64
CA PHE A 132 4.53 -2.89 4.24
C PHE A 132 5.01 -4.28 3.81
N ILE A 133 6.28 -4.61 4.08
CA ILE A 133 6.83 -5.93 3.76
C ILE A 133 6.10 -7.04 4.52
N GLY A 134 5.91 -6.87 5.84
CA GLY A 134 5.32 -7.89 6.70
C GLY A 134 3.83 -8.10 6.51
N VAL A 135 3.08 -7.08 6.08
CA VAL A 135 1.64 -7.18 5.80
C VAL A 135 1.38 -7.64 4.37
N TRP A 136 2.23 -7.24 3.42
CA TRP A 136 1.96 -7.50 2.00
C TRP A 136 3.18 -7.87 1.19
N GLY A 137 4.32 -7.19 1.38
CA GLY A 137 5.45 -7.24 0.46
C GLY A 137 6.05 -8.62 0.24
N PHE A 138 6.05 -9.53 1.22
CA PHE A 138 6.52 -10.91 0.97
C PHE A 138 5.76 -11.64 -0.15
N ASN A 139 4.52 -11.24 -0.48
CA ASN A 139 3.79 -11.81 -1.62
C ASN A 139 4.50 -11.60 -2.97
N TYR A 140 5.42 -10.65 -3.09
CA TYR A 140 6.19 -10.44 -4.31
C TYR A 140 7.28 -11.50 -4.55
N ALA A 141 7.61 -12.29 -3.54
CA ALA A 141 8.60 -13.36 -3.65
C ALA A 141 7.99 -14.74 -3.98
N ARG A 142 6.70 -14.78 -4.33
CA ARG A 142 6.01 -15.99 -4.80
C ARG A 142 6.45 -16.33 -6.22
N ASN A 143 6.26 -17.60 -6.62
CA ASN A 143 6.36 -17.98 -8.03
C ASN A 143 5.39 -17.16 -8.87
N SER A 144 5.78 -16.91 -10.12
CA SER A 144 4.91 -16.21 -11.07
C SER A 144 3.61 -17.00 -11.28
N LEU A 145 2.55 -16.29 -11.65
CA LEU A 145 1.29 -16.95 -12.02
C LEU A 145 1.51 -17.92 -13.19
N GLY A 146 2.38 -17.55 -14.14
CA GLY A 146 2.73 -18.39 -15.29
C GLY A 146 3.33 -19.72 -14.88
N GLU A 147 4.36 -19.72 -14.02
CA GLU A 147 4.97 -20.94 -13.50
C GLU A 147 3.95 -21.80 -12.74
N ASN A 148 3.13 -21.19 -11.88
CA ASN A 148 2.13 -21.91 -11.10
C ASN A 148 1.04 -22.57 -11.98
N LEU A 149 0.72 -21.97 -13.12
CA LEU A 149 -0.27 -22.47 -14.07
C LEU A 149 0.36 -23.31 -15.20
N GLY A 150 1.68 -23.47 -15.22
CA GLY A 150 2.39 -24.13 -16.33
C GLY A 150 2.23 -23.41 -17.67
N LEU A 151 2.05 -22.09 -17.64
CA LEU A 151 1.93 -21.26 -18.85
C LEU A 151 3.31 -20.91 -19.38
N ASP A 152 3.44 -20.91 -20.69
CA ASP A 152 4.59 -20.29 -21.34
C ASP A 152 4.51 -18.77 -21.15
N ALA A 153 5.52 -18.21 -20.47
CA ALA A 153 5.66 -16.78 -20.22
C ALA A 153 6.58 -16.09 -21.24
N SER A 154 6.92 -16.79 -22.33
CA SER A 154 7.64 -16.20 -23.45
C SER A 154 6.86 -15.01 -24.07
N PRO A 155 7.55 -14.03 -24.67
CA PRO A 155 6.86 -12.94 -25.35
C PRO A 155 5.95 -13.48 -26.46
N ALA A 156 4.67 -13.10 -26.42
CA ALA A 156 3.71 -13.49 -27.43
C ALA A 156 4.10 -12.94 -28.82
N THR A 157 3.89 -13.75 -29.85
CA THR A 157 4.02 -13.34 -31.24
C THR A 157 2.84 -12.45 -31.68
N VAL A 158 3.03 -11.71 -32.77
CA VAL A 158 1.96 -10.86 -33.35
C VAL A 158 0.78 -11.72 -33.78
N GLU A 159 1.05 -12.89 -34.34
CA GLU A 159 0.06 -13.86 -34.81
C GLU A 159 -0.75 -14.43 -33.65
N GLU A 160 -0.11 -14.85 -32.55
CA GLU A 160 -0.81 -15.33 -31.35
C GLU A 160 -1.70 -14.25 -30.74
N LEU A 161 -1.19 -13.01 -30.67
CA LEU A 161 -1.98 -11.88 -30.18
C LEU A 161 -3.18 -11.60 -31.08
N TYR A 162 -3.00 -11.66 -32.40
CA TYR A 162 -4.07 -11.48 -33.37
C TYR A 162 -5.14 -12.56 -33.22
N SER A 163 -4.75 -13.83 -33.16
CA SER A 163 -5.67 -14.96 -32.97
C SER A 163 -6.42 -14.89 -31.64
N ALA A 164 -5.75 -14.48 -30.55
CA ALA A 164 -6.39 -14.26 -29.27
C ALA A 164 -7.44 -13.14 -29.35
N CYS A 165 -7.11 -12.03 -30.01
CA CYS A 165 -8.06 -10.93 -30.22
C CYS A 165 -9.26 -11.35 -31.07
N GLU A 166 -9.04 -12.08 -32.17
CA GLU A 166 -10.11 -12.59 -33.02
C GLU A 166 -11.05 -13.51 -32.23
N ALA A 167 -10.50 -14.45 -31.45
CA ALA A 167 -11.28 -15.35 -30.61
C ALA A 167 -12.10 -14.58 -29.55
N LEU A 168 -11.52 -13.54 -28.95
CA LEU A 168 -12.22 -12.68 -27.99
C LEU A 168 -13.33 -11.86 -28.64
N VAL A 169 -13.12 -11.32 -29.84
CA VAL A 169 -14.14 -10.60 -30.62
C VAL A 169 -15.31 -11.52 -30.95
N GLN A 170 -15.03 -12.73 -31.44
CA GLN A 170 -16.07 -13.72 -31.74
C GLN A 170 -16.89 -14.08 -30.50
N ARG A 171 -16.23 -14.33 -29.36
CA ARG A 171 -16.91 -14.61 -28.08
C ARG A 171 -17.72 -13.42 -27.60
N ALA A 172 -17.17 -12.21 -27.66
CA ALA A 172 -17.87 -11.00 -27.25
C ALA A 172 -19.14 -10.77 -28.10
N ASN A 173 -19.04 -10.92 -29.43
CA ASN A 173 -20.18 -10.81 -30.33
C ASN A 173 -21.23 -11.88 -30.06
N ALA A 174 -20.81 -13.13 -29.81
CA ALA A 174 -21.72 -14.22 -29.46
C ALA A 174 -22.39 -14.05 -28.08
N LEU A 175 -21.72 -13.38 -27.15
CA LEU A 175 -22.28 -13.03 -25.84
C LEU A 175 -23.17 -11.78 -25.90
N ARG A 176 -22.92 -10.85 -26.83
CA ARG A 176 -23.72 -9.63 -26.99
C ARG A 176 -25.19 -9.95 -27.24
N SER A 177 -25.47 -10.97 -28.05
CA SER A 177 -26.85 -11.42 -28.32
C SER A 177 -27.57 -12.04 -27.11
N LYS A 178 -26.85 -12.32 -26.02
CA LYS A 178 -27.38 -12.96 -24.81
C LYS A 178 -27.64 -11.97 -23.67
N VAL A 179 -27.35 -10.68 -23.87
CA VAL A 179 -27.57 -9.64 -22.85
C VAL A 179 -28.66 -8.67 -23.30
N PRO A 180 -29.50 -8.16 -22.37
CA PRO A 180 -30.56 -7.21 -22.71
C PRO A 180 -30.01 -5.91 -23.29
N GLU A 181 -30.71 -5.39 -24.31
CA GLU A 181 -30.37 -4.13 -24.97
C GLU A 181 -31.57 -3.19 -24.94
N GLY A 182 -31.28 -1.92 -24.61
CA GLY A 182 -32.21 -0.82 -24.74
C GLY A 182 -32.17 -0.18 -26.13
N PRO A 183 -32.88 0.94 -26.31
CA PRO A 183 -32.85 1.73 -27.53
C PRO A 183 -31.41 2.13 -27.91
N GLY A 184 -31.05 1.97 -29.18
CA GLY A 184 -29.71 2.31 -29.68
C GLY A 184 -28.63 1.25 -29.43
N GLY A 185 -29.01 0.03 -29.02
CA GLY A 185 -28.06 -1.08 -28.85
C GLY A 185 -27.16 -0.89 -27.64
N VAL A 186 -27.64 -0.19 -26.61
CA VAL A 186 -26.94 0.00 -25.32
C VAL A 186 -27.36 -1.13 -24.38
N PHE A 187 -26.40 -1.72 -23.67
CA PHE A 187 -26.71 -2.70 -22.63
C PHE A 187 -27.57 -2.06 -21.52
N GLU A 188 -28.77 -2.61 -21.30
CA GLU A 188 -29.67 -2.18 -20.23
C GLU A 188 -29.96 -3.35 -19.29
N PRO A 189 -29.33 -3.40 -18.11
CA PRO A 189 -29.54 -4.51 -17.18
C PRO A 189 -30.97 -4.49 -16.63
N GLY A 190 -31.60 -5.66 -16.54
CA GLY A 190 -32.91 -5.82 -15.89
C GLY A 190 -32.89 -5.69 -14.37
N PHE A 191 -31.74 -5.36 -13.78
CA PHE A 191 -31.54 -5.21 -12.33
C PHE A 191 -30.82 -3.90 -12.06
N SER A 192 -31.08 -3.30 -10.91
CA SER A 192 -30.29 -2.17 -10.43
C SER A 192 -28.84 -2.59 -10.17
N LYS A 193 -27.92 -1.61 -10.16
CA LYS A 193 -26.52 -1.84 -9.82
C LYS A 193 -26.35 -2.56 -8.48
N ALA A 194 -27.16 -2.19 -7.47
CA ALA A 194 -27.11 -2.80 -6.15
C ALA A 194 -27.50 -4.29 -6.17
N GLU A 195 -28.55 -4.64 -6.90
CA GLU A 195 -29.00 -6.03 -7.06
C GLU A 195 -27.98 -6.87 -7.85
N MET A 196 -27.40 -6.33 -8.91
CA MET A 196 -26.33 -7.01 -9.65
C MET A 196 -25.15 -7.31 -8.75
N MET A 197 -24.69 -6.30 -7.99
CA MET A 197 -23.57 -6.45 -7.05
C MET A 197 -23.89 -7.48 -5.95
N GLY A 198 -25.11 -7.47 -5.40
CA GLY A 198 -25.56 -8.44 -4.40
C GLY A 198 -25.61 -9.89 -4.90
N ARG A 199 -25.76 -10.11 -6.21
CA ARG A 199 -25.77 -11.45 -6.83
C ARG A 199 -24.38 -11.94 -7.27
N THR A 200 -23.35 -11.10 -7.15
CA THR A 200 -22.00 -11.43 -7.62
C THR A 200 -21.50 -12.74 -7.00
N ALA A 201 -21.62 -12.90 -5.68
CA ALA A 201 -21.18 -14.11 -4.97
C ALA A 201 -21.81 -15.39 -5.54
N TYR A 202 -23.13 -15.36 -5.78
CA TYR A 202 -23.85 -16.49 -6.38
C TYR A 202 -23.30 -16.89 -7.75
N TYR A 203 -22.95 -15.92 -8.60
CA TYR A 203 -22.40 -16.22 -9.93
C TYR A 203 -20.95 -16.73 -9.87
N TYR A 204 -20.13 -16.24 -8.93
CA TYR A 204 -18.79 -16.79 -8.72
C TYR A 204 -18.83 -18.24 -8.24
N ASP A 205 -19.73 -18.56 -7.29
CA ASP A 205 -19.91 -19.93 -6.80
C ASP A 205 -20.42 -20.88 -7.88
N LYS A 206 -21.23 -20.38 -8.83
CA LYS A 206 -21.73 -21.18 -9.96
C LYS A 206 -20.68 -21.43 -11.06
N ALA A 207 -19.66 -20.57 -11.14
CA ALA A 207 -18.62 -20.64 -12.17
C ALA A 207 -17.38 -21.42 -11.74
N ALA A 208 -17.19 -21.63 -10.42
CA ALA A 208 -16.14 -22.45 -9.83
C ALA A 208 -16.48 -23.95 -9.90
#